data_AF-A0A7T5JNH8-F1
#
_entry.id   AF-A0A7T5JNH8-F1
#
_cell.length_a   1.000
_cell.length_b   1.000
_cell.length_c   1.000
_cell.angle_alpha   90.00
_cell.angle_beta   90.00
_cell.angle_gamma   90.00
#
_symmetry.space_group_name_H-M   'P 1'
#
loop_
_entity.id
_entity.type
_entity.pdbx_description
1 polymer ?
#
loop_
_entity_poly.entity_id
_entity_poly.type
_entity_poly.pdbx_seq_one_letter_code
_entity_poly.pdbx_strand_id
1 'polypeptide(L)' 'MLEKNMPEVRVPEEFLIVIDRTGYGKSIDEKLKLSLFIGLFVEKAVTLERATEFAGQPLADFIDILRSIFVQKGR' A
#
# COMPACT_ATOMS: atom_id res chain seq x y z
N MET A 1 -2.07 16.86 -25.01
CA MET A 1 -1.58 15.90 -23.99
C MET A 1 -2.28 14.58 -24.28
N LEU A 2 -1.57 13.56 -24.75
CA LEU A 2 -2.17 12.24 -24.98
C LEU A 2 -2.64 11.72 -23.61
N GLU A 3 -3.94 11.50 -23.45
CA GLU A 3 -4.45 10.59 -22.43
C GLU A 3 -3.82 9.24 -22.72
N LYS A 4 -2.71 8.96 -22.03
CA LYS A 4 -2.06 7.68 -22.06
C LYS A 4 -3.07 6.74 -21.42
N ASN A 5 -3.75 5.92 -22.23
CA ASN A 5 -4.63 4.85 -21.77
C ASN A 5 -3.82 3.98 -20.81
N MET A 6 -3.84 4.31 -19.52
CA MET A 6 -3.13 3.55 -18.50
C MET A 6 -3.86 2.21 -18.42
N PRO A 7 -3.13 1.09 -18.48
CA PRO A 7 -3.76 -0.21 -18.37
C PRO A 7 -4.48 -0.28 -17.02
N GLU A 8 -5.78 -0.56 -17.07
CA GLU A 8 -6.55 -0.85 -15.88
C GLU A 8 -6.16 -2.25 -15.40
N VAL A 9 -5.62 -2.33 -14.18
CA VAL A 9 -5.25 -3.60 -13.57
C VAL A 9 -6.44 -4.12 -12.80
N ARG A 10 -7.01 -5.24 -13.25
CA ARG A 10 -8.06 -5.95 -12.51
C ARG A 10 -7.43 -6.77 -11.40
N VAL A 11 -7.89 -6.55 -10.18
CA VAL A 11 -7.49 -7.35 -9.02
C VAL A 11 -8.48 -8.50 -8.83
N PRO A 12 -8.03 -9.76 -8.86
CA PRO A 12 -8.89 -10.91 -8.56
C PRO A 12 -9.57 -10.80 -7.18
N GLU A 13 -10.82 -11.27 -7.10
CA GLU A 13 -11.65 -11.16 -5.88
C GLU A 13 -11.01 -11.85 -4.67
N GLU A 14 -10.32 -12.97 -4.88
CA GLU A 14 -9.61 -13.69 -3.82
C GLU A 14 -8.53 -12.84 -3.16
N PHE A 15 -7.90 -11.92 -3.91
CA PHE A 15 -6.92 -10.99 -3.35
C PHE A 15 -7.61 -9.86 -2.60
N LEU A 16 -8.77 -9.41 -3.08
CA LEU A 16 -9.57 -8.41 -2.37
C LEU A 16 -10.01 -8.93 -0.99
N ILE A 17 -10.37 -10.21 -0.87
CA ILE A 17 -10.69 -10.84 0.43
C ILE A 17 -9.50 -10.79 1.39
N VAL A 18 -8.28 -11.04 0.90
CA VAL A 18 -7.07 -10.99 1.72
C VAL A 18 -6.74 -9.55 2.11
N ILE A 19 -6.82 -8.62 1.16
CA ILE A 19 -6.55 -7.19 1.36
C ILE A 19 -7.54 -6.58 2.34
N ASP A 20 -8.83 -6.93 2.25
CA ASP A 20 -9.86 -6.41 3.15
C ASP A 20 -9.62 -6.82 4.61
N ARG A 21 -8.92 -7.93 4.85
CA ARG A 21 -8.54 -8.38 6.20
C ARG A 21 -7.30 -7.68 6.75
N THR A 22 -6.61 -6.86 5.94
CA THR A 22 -5.49 -6.06 6.46
C THR A 22 -5.99 -5.01 7.45
N GLY A 23 -5.19 -4.74 8.48
CA GLY A 23 -5.55 -3.80 9.54
C GLY A 23 -5.37 -2.32 9.18
N TYR A 24 -5.06 -1.98 7.93
CA TYR A 24 -4.60 -0.65 7.51
C TYR A 24 -5.44 -0.09 6.37
N GLY A 25 -6.02 1.10 6.54
CA GLY A 25 -6.91 1.74 5.55
C GLY A 25 -8.40 1.48 5.82
N LYS A 26 -9.27 2.40 5.38
CA LYS A 26 -10.72 2.39 5.70
C LYS A 26 -11.57 1.79 4.59
N SER A 27 -11.14 1.92 3.33
CA SER A 27 -11.81 1.36 2.15
C SER A 27 -10.94 0.30 1.48
N ILE A 28 -11.55 -0.52 0.63
CA ILE A 28 -10.80 -1.52 -0.15
C ILE A 28 -9.72 -0.87 -1.04
N ASP A 29 -10.03 0.29 -1.62
CA ASP A 29 -9.10 1.05 -2.46
C ASP A 29 -7.90 1.57 -1.65
N GLU A 30 -8.14 2.10 -0.45
CA GLU A 30 -7.09 2.53 0.45
C GLU A 30 -6.21 1.35 0.89
N LYS A 31 -6.83 0.23 1.29
CA LYS A 31 -6.14 -0.99 1.69
C LYS A 31 -5.25 -1.53 0.56
N LEU A 32 -5.77 -1.53 -0.67
CA LEU A 32 -5.02 -1.96 -1.87
C LEU A 32 -3.83 -1.04 -2.14
N LYS A 33 -4.03 0.29 -2.16
CA LYS A 33 -2.95 1.26 -2.36
C LYS A 33 -1.86 1.11 -1.29
N LEU A 34 -2.25 1.05 -0.01
CA LEU A 34 -1.32 0.87 1.10
C LEU A 34 -0.51 -0.41 0.95
N SER A 35 -1.18 -1.53 0.70
CA SER A 35 -0.52 -2.84 0.52
C SER A 35 0.50 -2.80 -0.62
N LEU A 36 0.13 -2.19 -1.76
CA LEU A 36 1.01 -2.04 -2.91
C LEU A 36 2.25 -1.19 -2.59
N PHE A 37 2.05 0.01 -2.04
CA PHE A 37 3.16 0.93 -1.79
C PHE A 37 4.06 0.50 -0.63
N ILE A 38 3.53 -0.25 0.35
CA ILE A 38 4.35 -0.94 1.35
C ILE A 38 5.25 -1.95 0.64
N GLY A 39 4.70 -2.82 -0.21
CA GLY A 39 5.48 -3.81 -0.98
C GLY A 39 6.59 -3.15 -1.80
N LEU A 40 6.24 -2.13 -2.60
CA LEU A 40 7.20 -1.39 -3.41
C LEU A 40 8.29 -0.68 -2.59
N PHE A 41 7.95 -0.20 -1.38
CA PHE A 41 8.91 0.39 -0.47
C PHE A 41 9.86 -0.67 0.12
N VAL A 42 9.33 -1.83 0.55
CA VAL A 42 10.14 -2.95 1.06
C VAL A 42 11.14 -3.44 0.01
N GLU A 43 10.70 -3.49 -1.25
CA GLU A 43 11.54 -3.83 -2.41
C GLU A 43 12.54 -2.72 -2.81
N LYS A 44 12.49 -1.56 -2.15
CA LYS A 44 13.30 -0.36 -2.45
C LYS A 44 13.05 0.22 -3.84
N ALA A 45 11.90 -0.07 -4.45
CA ALA A 45 11.50 0.48 -5.75
C ALA A 45 11.07 1.95 -5.65
N VAL A 46 10.62 2.38 -4.46
CA VAL A 46 10.23 3.77 -4.17
C VAL A 46 10.84 4.24 -2.86
N THR A 47 11.04 5.56 -2.71
CA THR A 47 11.43 6.16 -1.43
C THR A 47 10.26 6.15 -0.45
N LEU A 48 10.56 6.30 0.85
CA LEU A 48 9.54 6.42 1.89
C LEU A 48 8.57 7.57 1.58
N GLU A 49 9.10 8.75 1.27
CA GLU A 49 8.32 9.93 0.89
C GLU A 49 7.36 9.61 -0.26
N ARG A 50 7.87 8.99 -1.34
CA ARG A 50 7.05 8.69 -2.52
C ARG A 50 5.99 7.64 -2.24
N ALA A 51 6.27 6.65 -1.39
CA ALA A 51 5.27 5.68 -0.93
C ALA A 51 4.14 6.37 -0.15
N THR A 52 4.48 7.30 0.74
CA THR A 52 3.48 8.01 1.56
C THR A 52 2.58 8.92 0.74
N GLU A 53 3.14 9.62 -0.25
CA GLU A 53 2.39 10.49 -1.16
C GLU A 53 1.34 9.69 -1.94
N PHE A 54 1.72 8.55 -2.51
CA PHE A 54 0.78 7.73 -3.28
C PHE A 54 -0.21 6.94 -2.42
N ALA A 55 0.18 6.56 -1.20
CA ALA A 55 -0.72 5.95 -0.23
C ALA A 55 -1.75 6.95 0.33
N GLY A 56 -1.55 8.27 0.13
CA GLY A 56 -2.45 9.30 0.62
C GLY A 56 -2.49 9.41 2.15
N GLN A 57 -1.41 9.02 2.82
CA GLN A 57 -1.31 9.04 4.28
C GLN A 57 -0.22 9.98 4.77
N PRO A 58 -0.39 10.58 5.96
CA PRO A 58 0.70 11.28 6.64
C PRO A 58 1.91 10.36 6.83
N LEU A 59 3.11 10.94 6.74
CA LEU A 59 4.36 10.20 6.88
C LEU A 59 4.45 9.43 8.20
N ALA A 60 3.99 10.04 9.30
CA ALA A 60 4.00 9.42 10.62
C ALA A 60 3.14 8.14 10.66
N ASP A 61 1.91 8.21 10.14
CA ASP A 61 0.99 7.09 10.09
C ASP A 61 1.57 5.93 9.27
N PHE A 62 2.18 6.23 8.13
CA PHE A 62 2.82 5.22 7.29
C PHE A 62 4.01 4.55 7.99
N ILE A 63 4.84 5.33 8.70
CA ILE A 63 5.94 4.79 9.50
C ILE A 63 5.42 3.86 10.61
N ASP A 64 4.33 4.22 11.28
CA ASP A 64 3.75 3.40 12.33
C ASP A 64 3.16 2.09 11.78
N ILE A 65 2.59 2.12 10.57
CA ILE A 65 2.20 0.91 9.84
C ILE A 65 3.42 0.02 9.59
N LEU A 66 4.48 0.57 9.00
CA LEU A 66 5.71 -0.19 8.73
C LEU A 66 6.28 -0.80 10.01
N ARG A 67 6.34 -0.03 11.11
CA ARG A 67 6.77 -0.52 12.42
C ARG A 67 5.91 -1.67 12.89
N SER A 68 4.59 -1.56 12.81
CA SER A 68 3.71 -2.65 13.22
C SER A 68 3.95 -3.93 12.41
N ILE A 69 4.24 -3.82 11.11
CA ILE A 69 4.56 -4.97 10.25
C ILE A 69 5.91 -5.60 10.63
N PHE A 70 6.97 -4.78 10.75
CA PHE A 70 8.32 -5.28 10.95
C PHE A 70 8.63 -5.67 12.40
N VAL A 71 7.98 -5.06 13.38
CA VAL A 71 8.12 -5.42 14.81
C VAL A 71 7.41 -6.74 15.12
N GLN A 72 6.28 -7.05 14.46
CA GLN A 72 5.60 -8.34 14.60
C GLN A 72 6.43 -9.51 14.07
N LYS A 73 7.25 -9.29 13.03
CA LYS A 73 8.05 -10.33 12.36
C LYS A 73 9.37 -10.71 13.06
N GLY A 74 9.69 -10.06 14.20
CA GLY A 74 10.89 -10.32 15.00
C GLY A 74 10.70 -11.32 16.16
N ARG A 75 9.62 -12.12 16.15
CA ARG A 75 9.37 -13.22 17.09
C ARG A 75 9.16 -14.53 16.34
#